data_AF-A0A6G4RD08-F1
#
_entry.id   AF-A0A6G4RD08-F1
#
_cell.length_a   1.000
_cell.length_b   1.000
_cell.length_c   1.000
_cell.angle_alpha   90.00
_cell.angle_beta   90.00
_cell.angle_gamma   90.00
#
_symmetry.space_group_name_H-M   'P 1'
#
loop_
_entity.id
_entity.type
_entity.pdbx_description
1 polymer ?
#
loop_
_entity_poly.entity_id
_entity_poly.type
_entity_poly.pdbx_seq_one_letter_code
_entity_poly.pdbx_strand_id
1 'polypeptide(L)'
;MVNHSREKLICPFCADIDIEDQEVIDQKVEDGLEYFREERLMGVIEDYSKGNLLLYLIERLNKVADDFLNTRRLNLTEFSYLNHLIKIIYPRSGFGDNHLDRGDELDDSIDVLIKTQSKLVKNLKHSEGGFNYCYPRPIPDDTPFFGEYDLFSTEYNWAYYRCLRSLGCGLEKDVKLFDKVQREFRDFDTPDGSMFDSLDNFVKISFEFIVQLLFIASADDIVGNIYYTELPNEISVLDLYEFLERVNKQFEDPQGTLILQDHTLGMASEEEVEAIGEHIFGDSWTEVKEKIIISEDNLDAHPLLFKMDVEKVIKELPGRDPLTREVPRIIYPRFYDLLLLFQLFPLLQNGSQPNGHELLSEENQRRSESFERNLYEYLDSQGFECYHSAEIRGSDREEIDVLLVNEAEDELWFIEAKFILPETDMNTSDGIENLNRKFDFKVFNDEDGYLGEPTGDPFPEKVDEWLSLSDGDEFTSQTGPDSGDREEHRFSGDWLNLTPEKLVVSNLTPSYVEKRGVRFLTDMEFLEFLEGDRTLYEVRY
;
A
#
# COMPACT_ATOMS: atom_id res chain seq x y z
N MET A 1 13.14 -19.02 -6.31
CA MET A 1 12.74 -19.78 -5.11
C MET A 1 13.40 -19.19 -3.87
N VAL A 2 12.59 -18.65 -2.96
CA VAL A 2 13.09 -18.16 -1.67
C VAL A 2 13.35 -19.33 -0.72
N ASN A 3 14.58 -19.47 -0.22
CA ASN A 3 14.86 -20.36 0.91
C ASN A 3 14.58 -19.62 2.21
N HIS A 4 13.38 -19.78 2.78
CA HIS A 4 12.96 -19.11 4.02
C HIS A 4 13.80 -19.44 5.26
N SER A 5 14.58 -20.53 5.25
CA SER A 5 15.49 -20.85 6.36
C SER A 5 16.83 -20.11 6.29
N ARG A 6 17.12 -19.46 5.16
CA ARG A 6 18.39 -18.77 4.89
C ARG A 6 18.22 -17.39 4.26
N GLU A 7 16.97 -16.98 4.02
CA GLU A 7 16.62 -15.72 3.35
C GLU A 7 17.37 -15.55 2.02
N LYS A 8 17.35 -16.55 1.12
CA LYS A 8 18.09 -16.50 -0.15
C LYS A 8 17.19 -16.69 -1.35
N LEU A 9 17.42 -15.92 -2.42
CA LEU A 9 16.88 -16.20 -3.74
C LEU A 9 17.73 -17.28 -4.42
N ILE A 10 17.07 -18.38 -4.81
CA ILE A 10 17.64 -19.46 -5.60
C ILE A 10 16.92 -19.49 -6.94
N CYS A 11 17.67 -19.35 -8.02
CA CYS A 11 17.17 -19.58 -9.37
C CYS A 11 16.91 -21.09 -9.56
N PRO A 12 15.65 -21.54 -9.77
CA PRO A 12 15.34 -22.97 -9.87
C PRO A 12 16.03 -23.63 -11.07
N PHE A 13 16.07 -22.95 -12.22
CA PHE A 13 16.76 -23.42 -13.42
C PHE A 13 18.28 -23.56 -13.22
N CYS A 14 18.89 -22.62 -12.50
CA CYS A 14 20.32 -22.62 -12.20
C CYS A 14 20.68 -23.77 -11.24
N ALA A 15 19.73 -24.17 -10.40
CA ALA A 15 19.85 -25.28 -9.46
C ALA A 15 19.37 -26.63 -10.05
N ASP A 16 19.03 -26.70 -11.35
CA ASP A 16 18.51 -27.91 -12.03
C ASP A 16 17.27 -28.49 -11.32
N ILE A 17 16.39 -27.59 -10.83
CA ILE A 17 15.13 -27.94 -10.20
C ILE A 17 14.04 -27.93 -11.28
N ASP A 18 13.41 -29.09 -11.47
CA ASP A 18 12.31 -29.29 -12.41
C ASP A 18 11.04 -28.63 -11.86
N ILE A 19 10.66 -27.49 -12.44
CA ILE A 19 9.41 -26.79 -12.15
C ILE A 19 8.40 -27.09 -13.25
N GLU A 20 7.11 -27.08 -12.92
CA GLU A 20 6.06 -27.35 -13.90
C GLU A 20 5.99 -26.26 -14.97
N ASP A 21 5.59 -26.65 -16.19
CA ASP A 21 5.37 -25.73 -17.30
C ASP A 21 4.17 -24.81 -17.00
N GLN A 22 4.29 -23.52 -17.33
CA GLN A 22 3.25 -22.53 -17.10
C GLN A 22 1.95 -22.90 -17.82
N GLU A 23 2.00 -23.45 -19.04
CA GLU A 23 0.78 -23.86 -19.77
C GLU A 23 -0.01 -24.94 -19.01
N VAL A 24 0.69 -25.82 -18.28
CA VAL A 24 0.06 -26.87 -17.45
C VAL A 24 -0.53 -26.25 -16.17
N ILE A 25 0.19 -25.31 -15.56
CA ILE A 25 -0.29 -24.60 -14.37
C ILE A 25 -1.54 -23.79 -14.68
N ASP A 26 -1.57 -23.03 -15.77
CA ASP A 26 -2.71 -22.21 -16.16
C ASP A 26 -3.99 -23.06 -16.30
N GLN A 27 -3.88 -24.22 -16.97
CA GLN A 27 -5.02 -25.12 -17.14
C GLN A 27 -5.53 -25.68 -15.80
N LYS A 28 -4.62 -26.03 -14.88
CA LYS A 28 -5.01 -26.57 -13.56
C LYS A 28 -5.50 -25.49 -12.60
N VAL A 29 -5.01 -24.26 -12.74
CA VAL A 29 -5.51 -23.09 -12.00
C VAL A 29 -6.95 -22.80 -12.39
N GLU A 30 -7.29 -22.87 -13.68
CA GLU A 30 -8.67 -22.70 -14.16
C GLU A 30 -9.63 -23.69 -13.45
N ASP A 31 -9.28 -24.97 -13.39
CA ASP A 31 -10.06 -26.01 -12.68
C ASP A 31 -10.12 -25.76 -11.16
N GLY A 32 -9.04 -25.24 -10.58
CA GLY A 32 -8.99 -24.84 -9.18
C GLY A 32 -9.94 -23.68 -8.87
N LEU A 33 -9.92 -22.64 -9.69
CA LEU A 33 -10.80 -21.48 -9.57
C LEU A 33 -12.27 -21.86 -9.78
N GLU A 34 -12.54 -22.78 -10.71
CA GLU A 34 -13.85 -23.38 -10.92
C GLU A 34 -14.42 -24.01 -9.63
N TYR A 35 -13.58 -24.74 -8.90
CA TYR A 35 -13.96 -25.37 -7.64
C TYR A 35 -14.35 -24.33 -6.57
N PHE A 36 -13.64 -23.20 -6.53
CA PHE A 36 -13.86 -22.08 -5.61
C PHE A 36 -14.80 -20.99 -6.14
N ARG A 37 -15.63 -21.30 -7.15
CA ARG A 37 -16.63 -20.35 -7.66
C ARG A 37 -17.48 -19.75 -6.54
N GLU A 38 -17.76 -18.46 -6.67
CA GLU A 38 -18.49 -17.65 -5.68
C GLU A 38 -19.81 -18.29 -5.25
N GLU A 39 -20.57 -18.90 -6.16
CA GLU A 39 -21.82 -19.60 -5.85
C GLU A 39 -21.67 -20.67 -4.78
N ARG A 40 -20.58 -21.45 -4.82
CA ARG A 40 -20.32 -22.49 -3.81
C ARG A 40 -19.86 -21.90 -2.48
N LEU A 41 -19.06 -20.84 -2.55
CA LEU A 41 -18.56 -20.15 -1.36
C LEU A 41 -19.72 -19.49 -0.59
N MET A 42 -20.68 -18.90 -1.30
CA MET A 42 -21.81 -18.21 -0.67
C MET A 42 -22.72 -19.12 0.15
N GLY A 43 -22.79 -20.43 -0.15
CA GLY A 43 -23.53 -21.39 0.65
C GLY A 43 -23.10 -21.47 2.12
N VAL A 44 -21.92 -20.95 2.47
CA VAL A 44 -21.42 -20.89 3.87
C VAL A 44 -22.13 -19.81 4.70
N ILE A 45 -22.69 -18.78 4.05
CA ILE A 45 -23.30 -17.62 4.73
C ILE A 45 -24.77 -17.39 4.35
N GLU A 46 -25.36 -18.26 3.52
CA GLU A 46 -26.75 -18.18 3.09
C GLU A 46 -27.77 -18.35 4.23
N ASP A 47 -27.39 -19.01 5.33
CA ASP A 47 -28.29 -19.22 6.47
C ASP A 47 -28.53 -17.92 7.30
N TYR A 48 -27.70 -16.90 7.13
CA TYR A 48 -27.83 -15.62 7.85
C TYR A 48 -28.81 -14.67 7.18
N SER A 49 -29.43 -13.80 7.96
CA SER A 49 -30.22 -12.67 7.47
C SER A 49 -29.35 -11.72 6.68
N LYS A 50 -29.73 -11.45 5.42
CA LYS A 50 -29.02 -10.55 4.50
C LYS A 50 -28.76 -9.18 5.13
N GLY A 51 -29.79 -8.57 5.72
CA GLY A 51 -29.67 -7.24 6.31
C GLY A 51 -28.73 -7.22 7.51
N ASN A 52 -28.83 -8.22 8.38
CA ASN A 52 -27.93 -8.35 9.53
C ASN A 52 -26.48 -8.63 9.09
N LEU A 53 -26.29 -9.50 8.08
CA LEU A 53 -24.99 -9.82 7.51
C LEU A 53 -24.31 -8.60 6.87
N LEU A 54 -25.02 -7.84 6.03
CA LEU A 54 -24.47 -6.62 5.42
C LEU A 54 -24.06 -5.59 6.48
N LEU A 55 -24.92 -5.34 7.48
CA LEU A 55 -24.59 -4.42 8.58
C LEU A 55 -23.37 -4.90 9.36
N TYR A 56 -23.26 -6.20 9.64
CA TYR A 56 -22.09 -6.77 10.30
C TYR A 56 -20.81 -6.53 9.50
N LEU A 57 -20.82 -6.80 8.18
CA LEU A 57 -19.64 -6.61 7.32
C LEU A 57 -19.22 -5.14 7.25
N ILE A 58 -20.18 -4.21 7.14
CA ILE A 58 -19.92 -2.76 7.11
C ILE A 58 -19.36 -2.27 8.46
N GLU A 59 -19.87 -2.80 9.58
CA GLU A 59 -19.36 -2.50 10.92
C GLU A 59 -17.93 -3.01 11.12
N ARG A 60 -17.62 -4.21 10.59
CA ARG A 60 -16.25 -4.74 10.56
C ARG A 60 -15.30 -3.89 9.72
N LEU A 61 -15.73 -3.42 8.54
CA LEU A 61 -14.95 -2.49 7.73
C LEU A 61 -14.62 -1.20 8.49
N ASN A 62 -15.61 -0.64 9.19
CA ASN A 62 -15.43 0.56 10.00
C ASN A 62 -14.40 0.34 11.13
N LYS A 63 -14.43 -0.84 11.77
CA LYS A 63 -13.45 -1.22 12.78
C LYS A 63 -12.04 -1.36 12.21
N VAL A 64 -11.88 -2.09 11.10
CA VAL A 64 -10.58 -2.27 10.43
C VAL A 64 -10.01 -0.93 9.96
N ALA A 65 -10.85 -0.02 9.48
CA ALA A 65 -10.43 1.32 9.08
C ALA A 65 -9.96 2.17 10.27
N ASP A 66 -10.66 2.12 11.41
CA ASP A 66 -10.22 2.82 12.63
C ASP A 66 -8.89 2.26 13.16
N ASP A 67 -8.73 0.94 13.18
CA ASP A 67 -7.46 0.30 13.54
C ASP A 67 -6.31 0.75 12.62
N PHE A 68 -6.59 0.92 11.32
CA PHE A 68 -5.61 1.44 10.37
C PHE A 68 -5.28 2.90 10.62
N LEU A 69 -6.27 3.78 10.83
CA LEU A 69 -6.03 5.20 11.11
C LEU A 69 -5.21 5.40 12.39
N ASN A 70 -5.47 4.59 13.42
CA ASN A 70 -4.79 4.69 14.71
C ASN A 70 -3.40 4.03 14.74
N THR A 71 -3.16 3.05 13.88
CA THR A 71 -1.93 2.23 13.97
C THR A 71 -1.11 2.18 12.69
N ARG A 72 -1.59 2.76 11.58
CA ARG A 72 -1.01 2.70 10.23
C ARG A 72 -0.81 1.28 9.71
N ARG A 73 -1.58 0.31 10.23
CA ARG A 73 -1.53 -1.11 9.84
C ARG A 73 -2.89 -1.55 9.34
N LEU A 74 -2.99 -1.83 8.05
CA LEU A 74 -4.24 -2.27 7.45
C LEU A 74 -4.24 -3.79 7.39
N ASN A 75 -5.25 -4.44 7.99
CA ASN A 75 -5.51 -5.84 7.70
C ASN A 75 -6.07 -5.95 6.28
N LEU A 76 -5.17 -5.92 5.28
CA LEU A 76 -5.51 -5.96 3.86
C LEU A 76 -6.46 -7.11 3.55
N THR A 77 -6.23 -8.29 4.12
CA THR A 77 -7.08 -9.46 3.89
C THR A 77 -8.51 -9.18 4.34
N GLU A 78 -8.72 -8.74 5.57
CA GLU A 78 -10.06 -8.45 6.06
C GLU A 78 -10.70 -7.26 5.32
N PHE A 79 -10.00 -6.14 5.20
CA PHE A 79 -10.48 -4.92 4.54
C PHE A 79 -10.99 -5.17 3.11
N SER A 80 -10.21 -5.90 2.34
CA SER A 80 -10.45 -6.15 0.93
C SER A 80 -11.58 -7.13 0.67
N TYR A 81 -11.56 -8.28 1.33
CA TYR A 81 -12.54 -9.32 1.05
C TYR A 81 -13.90 -9.01 1.67
N LEU A 82 -13.98 -8.21 2.75
CA LEU A 82 -15.26 -7.74 3.26
C LEU A 82 -16.03 -6.89 2.23
N ASN A 83 -15.35 -5.98 1.52
CA ASN A 83 -15.98 -5.19 0.47
C ASN A 83 -16.46 -6.03 -0.72
N HIS A 84 -15.66 -7.01 -1.12
CA HIS A 84 -16.05 -7.96 -2.14
C HIS A 84 -17.29 -8.77 -1.74
N LEU A 85 -17.31 -9.28 -0.49
CA LEU A 85 -18.47 -9.99 0.05
C LEU A 85 -19.73 -9.11 0.04
N ILE A 86 -19.62 -7.84 0.46
CA ILE A 86 -20.74 -6.89 0.42
C ILE A 86 -21.30 -6.79 -1.00
N LYS A 87 -20.45 -6.55 -2.01
CA LYS A 87 -20.88 -6.42 -3.41
C LYS A 87 -21.53 -7.70 -3.96
N ILE A 88 -21.09 -8.90 -3.55
CA ILE A 88 -21.71 -10.16 -3.96
C ILE A 88 -23.03 -10.44 -3.23
N ILE A 89 -23.14 -10.06 -1.96
CA ILE A 89 -24.34 -10.29 -1.14
C ILE A 89 -25.48 -9.36 -1.58
N TYR A 90 -25.18 -8.11 -1.91
CA TYR A 90 -26.16 -7.09 -2.27
C TYR A 90 -27.19 -7.52 -3.34
N PRO A 91 -26.82 -8.08 -4.51
CA PRO A 91 -27.80 -8.51 -5.51
C PRO A 91 -28.50 -9.84 -5.21
N ARG A 92 -28.02 -10.59 -4.21
CA ARG A 92 -28.51 -11.95 -3.94
C ARG A 92 -29.78 -11.95 -3.09
N SER A 93 -30.54 -13.02 -3.25
CA SER A 93 -31.77 -13.32 -2.51
C SER A 93 -31.74 -14.76 -2.00
N GLY A 94 -32.69 -15.13 -1.15
CA GLY A 94 -32.77 -16.49 -0.60
C GLY A 94 -31.96 -16.73 0.67
N PHE A 95 -31.51 -15.65 1.31
CA PHE A 95 -30.88 -15.68 2.63
C PHE A 95 -31.87 -16.14 3.72
N GLY A 96 -31.33 -16.74 4.78
CA GLY A 96 -32.07 -17.22 5.95
C GLY A 96 -32.32 -16.13 6.99
N ASP A 97 -32.57 -16.57 8.23
CA ASP A 97 -32.99 -15.69 9.33
C ASP A 97 -32.00 -15.69 10.52
N ASN A 98 -30.86 -16.40 10.42
CA ASN A 98 -29.87 -16.42 11.50
C ASN A 98 -29.21 -15.05 11.64
N HIS A 99 -28.86 -14.67 12.87
CA HIS A 99 -28.23 -13.39 13.16
C HIS A 99 -26.81 -13.61 13.66
N LEU A 100 -25.90 -12.76 13.18
CA LEU A 100 -24.54 -12.63 13.68
C LEU A 100 -24.53 -11.78 14.94
N ASP A 101 -23.81 -12.27 15.93
CA ASP A 101 -23.53 -11.51 17.14
C ASP A 101 -22.43 -10.47 16.86
N ARG A 102 -22.58 -9.29 17.44
CA ARG A 102 -21.54 -8.24 17.38
C ARG A 102 -20.46 -8.58 18.40
N GLY A 103 -19.21 -8.62 17.95
CA GLY A 103 -18.08 -8.99 18.78
C GLY A 103 -16.74 -8.52 18.22
N ASP A 104 -15.70 -8.69 19.01
CA ASP A 104 -14.36 -8.25 18.64
C ASP A 104 -13.71 -9.11 17.55
N GLU A 105 -14.08 -10.39 17.50
CA GLU A 105 -13.59 -11.37 16.54
C GLU A 105 -14.51 -11.49 15.33
N LEU A 106 -13.92 -11.86 14.20
CA LEU A 106 -14.66 -12.14 12.98
C LEU A 106 -15.39 -13.49 13.12
N ASP A 107 -16.63 -13.58 12.64
CA ASP A 107 -17.38 -14.84 12.62
C ASP A 107 -16.63 -15.92 11.84
N ASP A 108 -16.59 -17.14 12.37
CA ASP A 108 -15.84 -18.26 11.80
C ASP A 108 -16.20 -18.54 10.33
N SER A 109 -17.48 -18.39 9.97
CA SER A 109 -17.97 -18.63 8.61
C SER A 109 -17.41 -17.58 7.64
N ILE A 110 -17.40 -16.32 8.07
CA ILE A 110 -16.85 -15.20 7.29
C ILE A 110 -15.32 -15.32 7.21
N ASP A 111 -14.66 -15.65 8.33
CA ASP A 111 -13.21 -15.87 8.38
C ASP A 111 -12.76 -17.00 7.45
N VAL A 112 -13.51 -18.11 7.38
CA VAL A 112 -13.25 -19.21 6.44
C VAL A 112 -13.36 -18.74 4.99
N LEU A 113 -14.34 -17.90 4.65
CA LEU A 113 -14.48 -17.34 3.31
C LEU A 113 -13.32 -16.41 2.96
N ILE A 114 -12.99 -15.49 3.86
CA ILE A 114 -11.87 -14.56 3.69
C ILE A 114 -10.55 -15.34 3.56
N LYS A 115 -10.31 -16.37 4.38
CA LYS A 115 -9.11 -17.23 4.30
C LYS A 115 -9.06 -18.02 3.00
N THR A 116 -10.20 -18.51 2.51
CA THR A 116 -10.27 -19.24 1.24
C THR A 116 -9.88 -18.31 0.08
N GLN A 117 -10.41 -17.10 0.03
CA GLN A 117 -10.06 -16.12 -1.00
C GLN A 117 -8.60 -15.65 -0.88
N SER A 118 -8.22 -15.15 0.30
CA SER A 118 -6.90 -14.56 0.56
C SER A 118 -5.72 -15.53 0.50
N LYS A 119 -5.96 -16.84 0.64
CA LYS A 119 -4.90 -17.84 0.62
C LYS A 119 -5.01 -18.81 -0.54
N LEU A 120 -6.17 -19.41 -0.76
CA LEU A 120 -6.31 -20.45 -1.79
C LEU A 120 -6.48 -19.81 -3.16
N VAL A 121 -7.51 -18.97 -3.35
CA VAL A 121 -7.73 -18.29 -4.63
C VAL A 121 -6.54 -17.40 -4.99
N LYS A 122 -6.01 -16.64 -4.03
CA LYS A 122 -4.80 -15.85 -4.23
C LYS A 122 -3.59 -16.68 -4.67
N ASN A 123 -3.33 -17.84 -4.05
CA ASN A 123 -2.18 -18.67 -4.46
C ASN A 123 -2.36 -19.32 -5.83
N LEU A 124 -3.60 -19.64 -6.23
CA LEU A 124 -3.91 -20.07 -7.60
C LEU A 124 -3.56 -18.95 -8.60
N LYS A 125 -4.09 -17.75 -8.38
CA LYS A 125 -3.79 -16.57 -9.20
C LYS A 125 -2.30 -16.21 -9.22
N HIS A 126 -1.60 -16.32 -8.08
CA HIS A 126 -0.15 -16.10 -8.02
C HIS A 126 0.64 -17.17 -8.77
N SER A 127 0.10 -18.38 -8.92
CA SER A 127 0.75 -19.43 -9.70
C SER A 127 0.55 -19.18 -11.21
N GLU A 128 -0.63 -18.75 -11.61
CA GLU A 128 -0.94 -18.28 -12.96
C GLU A 128 -0.12 -17.03 -13.33
N GLY A 129 -0.02 -16.05 -12.42
CA GLY A 129 0.70 -14.78 -12.62
C GLY A 129 2.21 -14.82 -12.36
N GLY A 130 2.85 -16.00 -12.33
CA GLY A 130 4.30 -16.12 -12.19
C GLY A 130 4.90 -15.66 -10.85
N PHE A 131 4.09 -15.49 -9.81
CA PHE A 131 4.51 -15.14 -8.46
C PHE A 131 4.98 -16.35 -7.63
N ASN A 132 4.54 -17.55 -8.01
CA ASN A 132 4.97 -18.79 -7.40
C ASN A 132 5.47 -19.78 -8.45
N TYR A 133 6.63 -20.36 -8.21
CA TYR A 133 7.03 -21.59 -8.86
C TYR A 133 6.22 -22.76 -8.31
N CYS A 134 5.70 -23.59 -9.21
CA CYS A 134 4.99 -24.82 -8.88
C CYS A 134 5.91 -26.02 -9.03
N TYR A 135 6.29 -26.62 -7.90
CA TYR A 135 7.14 -27.81 -7.88
C TYR A 135 6.29 -29.07 -7.73
N PRO A 136 6.29 -29.99 -8.71
CA PRO A 136 5.41 -31.16 -8.69
C PRO A 136 5.78 -32.15 -7.59
N ARG A 137 4.77 -32.62 -6.85
CA ARG A 137 4.91 -33.71 -5.87
C ARG A 137 4.66 -35.05 -6.57
N PRO A 138 5.34 -36.13 -6.14
CA PRO A 138 5.13 -37.46 -6.70
C PRO A 138 3.83 -38.07 -6.14
N ILE A 139 2.69 -37.64 -6.65
CA ILE A 139 1.36 -38.09 -6.24
C ILE A 139 0.47 -38.46 -7.45
N PRO A 140 -0.67 -39.15 -7.27
CA PRO A 140 -1.57 -39.50 -8.37
C PRO A 140 -2.21 -38.28 -9.03
N ASP A 141 -2.38 -38.33 -10.36
CA ASP A 141 -2.91 -37.26 -11.23
C ASP A 141 -4.34 -36.76 -10.91
N ASP A 142 -5.06 -37.39 -9.97
CA ASP A 142 -6.43 -37.00 -9.57
C ASP A 142 -6.44 -36.17 -8.27
N THR A 143 -5.32 -35.57 -7.88
CA THR A 143 -5.23 -34.81 -6.63
C THR A 143 -5.53 -33.33 -6.87
N PRO A 144 -6.26 -32.62 -6.00
CA PRO A 144 -6.46 -31.18 -6.15
C PRO A 144 -5.12 -30.42 -6.27
N PHE A 145 -5.10 -29.29 -6.98
CA PHE A 145 -3.90 -28.47 -7.26
C PHE A 145 -2.91 -28.33 -6.08
N PHE A 146 -3.40 -27.94 -4.90
CA PHE A 146 -2.56 -27.77 -3.70
C PHE A 146 -2.00 -29.07 -3.10
N GLY A 147 -2.56 -30.20 -3.49
CA GLY A 147 -1.98 -31.51 -3.22
C GLY A 147 -0.82 -31.79 -4.17
N GLU A 148 -0.96 -31.44 -5.45
CA GLU A 148 -0.01 -31.74 -6.53
C GLU A 148 1.26 -30.92 -6.50
N TYR A 149 1.21 -29.68 -6.01
CA TYR A 149 2.37 -28.78 -6.06
C TYR A 149 2.80 -28.29 -4.69
N ASP A 150 4.11 -28.20 -4.50
CA ASP A 150 4.74 -27.32 -3.53
C ASP A 150 4.94 -25.94 -4.17
N LEU A 151 4.45 -24.89 -3.51
CA LEU A 151 4.54 -23.52 -4.02
C LEU A 151 5.74 -22.81 -3.41
N PHE A 152 6.57 -22.20 -4.26
CA PHE A 152 7.73 -21.43 -3.85
C PHE A 152 7.71 -20.04 -4.45
N SER A 153 7.90 -19.00 -3.64
CA SER A 153 7.94 -17.62 -4.14
C SER A 153 9.04 -17.40 -5.18
N THR A 154 8.68 -16.70 -6.26
CA THR A 154 9.61 -16.09 -7.20
C THR A 154 10.21 -14.82 -6.61
N GLU A 155 11.19 -14.25 -7.30
CA GLU A 155 11.76 -12.93 -7.02
C GLU A 155 10.72 -11.81 -7.05
N TYR A 156 9.67 -11.93 -7.90
CA TYR A 156 8.59 -10.96 -7.98
C TYR A 156 7.75 -10.95 -6.71
N ASN A 157 7.26 -12.13 -6.30
CA ASN A 157 6.50 -12.27 -5.05
C ASN A 157 7.33 -11.86 -3.84
N TRP A 158 8.63 -12.16 -3.87
CA TRP A 158 9.53 -11.75 -2.80
C TRP A 158 9.72 -10.23 -2.73
N ALA A 159 9.92 -9.53 -3.85
CA ALA A 159 9.97 -8.07 -3.86
C ALA A 159 8.65 -7.42 -3.45
N TYR A 160 7.50 -7.97 -3.86
CA TYR A 160 6.19 -7.55 -3.36
C TYR A 160 6.16 -7.54 -1.82
N TYR A 161 6.63 -8.62 -1.16
CA TYR A 161 6.65 -8.67 0.30
C TYR A 161 7.66 -7.72 0.96
N ARG A 162 8.83 -7.49 0.35
CA ARG A 162 9.80 -6.49 0.84
C ARG A 162 9.17 -5.09 0.80
N CYS A 163 8.53 -4.74 -0.31
CA CYS A 163 7.80 -3.48 -0.48
C CYS A 163 6.62 -3.37 0.49
N LEU A 164 5.83 -4.44 0.68
CA LEU A 164 4.71 -4.45 1.64
C LEU A 164 5.18 -4.22 3.07
N ARG A 165 6.29 -4.86 3.46
CA ARG A 165 6.91 -4.69 4.77
C ARG A 165 7.30 -3.22 4.98
N SER A 166 8.00 -2.65 4.02
CA SER A 166 8.47 -1.25 4.03
C SER A 166 7.35 -0.21 4.04
N LEU A 167 6.29 -0.41 3.26
CA LEU A 167 5.21 0.58 3.16
C LEU A 167 4.14 0.43 4.24
N GLY A 168 3.68 -0.79 4.49
CA GLY A 168 2.48 -1.06 5.30
C GLY A 168 2.72 -1.90 6.55
N CYS A 169 3.97 -2.18 6.93
CA CYS A 169 4.29 -3.01 8.09
C CYS A 169 3.62 -4.39 8.04
N GLY A 170 3.88 -5.14 6.96
CA GLY A 170 3.17 -6.36 6.61
C GLY A 170 3.16 -7.50 7.65
N LEU A 171 3.96 -7.44 8.72
CA LEU A 171 3.99 -8.44 9.81
C LEU A 171 4.11 -7.78 11.19
N GLU A 172 3.45 -8.36 12.20
CA GLU A 172 3.49 -7.85 13.59
C GLU A 172 4.90 -7.78 14.18
N LYS A 173 5.79 -8.72 13.80
CA LYS A 173 7.19 -8.72 14.26
C LYS A 173 7.97 -7.48 13.81
N ASP A 174 7.54 -6.83 12.73
CA ASP A 174 8.25 -5.74 12.08
C ASP A 174 7.81 -4.36 12.60
N VAL A 175 6.78 -4.29 13.46
CA VAL A 175 6.17 -3.04 13.94
C VAL A 175 7.18 -2.09 14.56
N LYS A 176 8.05 -2.58 15.45
CA LYS A 176 9.04 -1.73 16.11
C LYS A 176 10.05 -1.13 15.13
N LEU A 177 10.42 -1.89 14.11
CA LEU A 177 11.35 -1.46 13.09
C LEU A 177 10.69 -0.45 12.16
N PHE A 178 9.46 -0.73 11.73
CA PHE A 178 8.66 0.17 10.91
C PHE A 178 8.44 1.51 11.62
N ASP A 179 8.01 1.51 12.89
CA ASP A 179 7.82 2.73 13.69
C ASP A 179 9.11 3.52 13.85
N LYS A 180 10.26 2.83 13.92
CA LYS A 180 11.57 3.48 13.94
C LYS A 180 11.88 4.11 12.60
N VAL A 181 11.76 3.41 11.48
CA VAL A 181 11.95 3.98 10.13
C VAL A 181 11.04 5.20 9.90
N GLN A 182 9.78 5.12 10.33
CA GLN A 182 8.83 6.22 10.22
C GLN A 182 9.32 7.48 10.95
N ARG A 183 9.92 7.31 12.14
CA ARG A 183 10.44 8.43 12.93
C ARG A 183 11.81 8.92 12.47
N GLU A 184 12.69 8.03 12.00
CA GLU A 184 14.07 8.42 11.71
C GLU A 184 14.29 8.78 10.24
N PHE A 185 13.62 8.11 9.30
CA PHE A 185 13.82 8.30 7.86
C PHE A 185 12.65 9.03 7.18
N ARG A 186 11.43 8.86 7.70
CA ARG A 186 10.19 9.41 7.13
C ARG A 186 9.56 10.51 7.97
N ASP A 187 10.34 11.16 8.83
CA ASP A 187 9.90 12.36 9.54
C ASP A 187 9.89 13.54 8.57
N PHE A 188 8.78 13.70 7.87
CA PHE A 188 8.55 14.79 6.93
C PHE A 188 7.86 15.95 7.66
N ASP A 189 8.12 17.20 7.24
CA ASP A 189 7.48 18.44 7.75
C ASP A 189 5.98 18.47 7.43
N THR A 190 5.25 17.56 8.07
CA THR A 190 3.82 17.31 7.91
C THR A 190 3.11 18.32 8.80
N PRO A 191 2.19 19.14 8.27
CA PRO A 191 1.53 20.16 9.06
C PRO A 191 0.83 19.60 10.31
N ASP A 192 1.06 20.24 11.45
CA ASP A 192 0.30 20.00 12.68
C ASP A 192 -1.15 20.49 12.47
N GLY A 193 -2.07 19.57 12.18
CA GLY A 193 -3.47 19.95 12.03
C GLY A 193 -4.39 18.78 11.71
N SER A 194 -5.58 18.79 12.32
CA SER A 194 -6.65 17.82 12.04
C SER A 194 -7.63 18.31 10.97
N MET A 195 -7.33 19.39 10.25
CA MET A 195 -8.25 20.01 9.27
C MET A 195 -7.58 20.15 7.90
N PHE A 196 -8.28 19.65 6.89
CA PHE A 196 -7.91 19.77 5.48
C PHE A 196 -8.38 21.12 4.92
N ASP A 197 -7.63 22.18 5.21
CA ASP A 197 -8.02 23.54 4.80
C ASP A 197 -7.70 23.85 3.31
N SER A 198 -6.90 23.00 2.65
CA SER A 198 -6.52 23.14 1.24
C SER A 198 -6.13 21.76 0.66
N LEU A 199 -6.06 21.66 -0.68
CA LEU A 199 -5.58 20.43 -1.34
C LEU A 199 -4.11 20.13 -1.00
N ASP A 200 -3.26 21.16 -0.87
CA ASP A 200 -1.86 21.00 -0.46
C ASP A 200 -1.76 20.48 0.99
N ASN A 201 -2.60 20.98 1.90
CA ASN A 201 -2.67 20.46 3.27
C ASN A 201 -3.18 19.01 3.29
N PHE A 202 -4.22 18.69 2.50
CA PHE A 202 -4.77 17.34 2.41
C PHE A 202 -3.70 16.34 1.95
N VAL A 203 -3.00 16.63 0.85
CA VAL A 203 -1.98 15.72 0.32
C VAL A 203 -0.83 15.55 1.30
N LYS A 204 -0.33 16.62 1.92
CA LYS A 204 0.75 16.55 2.91
C LYS A 204 0.40 15.68 4.12
N ILE A 205 -0.79 15.88 4.70
CA ILE A 205 -1.22 15.14 5.89
C ILE A 205 -1.50 13.67 5.54
N SER A 206 -2.07 13.42 4.37
CA SER A 206 -2.62 12.11 4.02
C SER A 206 -1.69 11.24 3.16
N PHE A 207 -0.56 11.79 2.70
CA PHE A 207 0.32 11.18 1.70
C PHE A 207 0.64 9.71 2.00
N GLU A 208 1.07 9.41 3.22
CA GLU A 208 1.50 8.04 3.57
C GLU A 208 0.33 7.06 3.58
N PHE A 209 -0.84 7.49 4.05
CA PHE A 209 -2.05 6.69 3.98
C PHE A 209 -2.44 6.42 2.52
N ILE A 210 -2.38 7.44 1.67
CA ILE A 210 -2.67 7.31 0.23
C ILE A 210 -1.70 6.31 -0.42
N VAL A 211 -0.40 6.45 -0.19
CA VAL A 211 0.63 5.56 -0.77
C VAL A 211 0.47 4.13 -0.28
N GLN A 212 0.21 3.93 1.02
CA GLN A 212 -0.05 2.60 1.57
C GLN A 212 -1.30 1.97 0.96
N LEU A 213 -2.39 2.72 0.84
CA LEU A 213 -3.62 2.24 0.23
C LEU A 213 -3.45 1.93 -1.24
N LEU A 214 -2.70 2.75 -2.00
CA LEU A 214 -2.41 2.48 -3.40
C LEU A 214 -1.62 1.18 -3.57
N PHE A 215 -0.59 0.96 -2.74
CA PHE A 215 0.18 -0.29 -2.76
C PHE A 215 -0.68 -1.51 -2.35
N ILE A 216 -1.59 -1.32 -1.41
CA ILE A 216 -2.48 -2.39 -0.94
C ILE A 216 -3.59 -2.68 -1.96
N ALA A 217 -4.15 -1.66 -2.59
CA ALA A 217 -5.18 -1.79 -3.62
C ALA A 217 -4.62 -2.44 -4.89
N SER A 218 -3.35 -2.21 -5.21
CA SER A 218 -2.66 -2.89 -6.30
C SER A 218 -2.28 -4.35 -5.98
N ALA A 219 -2.60 -4.83 -4.77
CA ALA A 219 -2.22 -6.16 -4.33
C ALA A 219 -3.26 -7.27 -4.65
N ASP A 220 -4.45 -6.92 -5.14
CA ASP A 220 -5.49 -7.86 -5.52
C ASP A 220 -6.50 -7.19 -6.48
N ASP A 221 -6.70 -7.75 -7.67
CA ASP A 221 -7.59 -7.19 -8.70
C ASP A 221 -9.04 -7.10 -8.23
N ILE A 222 -9.48 -8.00 -7.36
CA ILE A 222 -10.81 -7.94 -6.76
C ILE A 222 -10.95 -6.65 -5.96
N VAL A 223 -9.86 -6.18 -5.36
CA VAL A 223 -9.80 -5.01 -4.49
C VAL A 223 -9.70 -3.75 -5.32
N GLY A 224 -8.75 -3.68 -6.26
CA GLY A 224 -8.57 -2.53 -7.13
C GLY A 224 -9.85 -2.17 -7.89
N ASN A 225 -10.52 -3.15 -8.50
CA ASN A 225 -11.74 -2.92 -9.28
C ASN A 225 -12.91 -2.38 -8.44
N ILE A 226 -13.00 -2.77 -7.17
CA ILE A 226 -14.11 -2.35 -6.31
C ILE A 226 -14.07 -0.84 -6.05
N TYR A 227 -12.87 -0.26 -6.04
CA TYR A 227 -12.64 1.12 -5.64
C TYR A 227 -12.28 2.05 -6.80
N TYR A 228 -12.26 1.56 -8.03
CA TYR A 228 -12.10 2.43 -9.19
C TYR A 228 -13.41 3.16 -9.48
N THR A 229 -13.41 4.49 -9.33
CA THR A 229 -14.59 5.30 -9.64
C THR A 229 -14.18 6.69 -10.13
N GLU A 230 -14.64 7.06 -11.31
CA GLU A 230 -14.52 8.42 -11.84
C GLU A 230 -15.70 9.27 -11.35
N LEU A 231 -15.38 10.35 -10.63
CA LEU A 231 -16.32 11.39 -10.22
C LEU A 231 -16.34 12.54 -11.23
N PRO A 232 -17.40 13.39 -11.23
CA PRO A 232 -17.44 14.58 -12.07
C PRO A 232 -16.21 15.46 -11.87
N ASN A 233 -15.69 16.05 -12.95
CA ASN A 233 -14.38 16.67 -12.96
C ASN A 233 -14.25 17.84 -11.96
N GLU A 234 -15.33 18.55 -11.71
CA GLU A 234 -15.38 19.68 -10.78
C GLU A 234 -15.30 19.29 -9.31
N ILE A 235 -15.48 18.01 -8.97
CA ILE A 235 -15.49 17.53 -7.59
C ILE A 235 -14.06 17.41 -7.07
N SER A 236 -13.81 18.02 -5.92
CA SER A 236 -12.56 17.89 -5.18
C SER A 236 -12.71 17.02 -3.94
N VAL A 237 -11.58 16.60 -3.37
CA VAL A 237 -11.60 15.85 -2.10
C VAL A 237 -12.08 16.70 -0.93
N LEU A 238 -11.95 18.03 -1.01
CA LEU A 238 -12.46 18.94 0.01
C LEU A 238 -13.99 18.97 0.01
N ASP A 239 -14.62 18.89 -1.17
CA ASP A 239 -16.08 18.81 -1.29
C ASP A 239 -16.60 17.50 -0.68
N LEU A 240 -15.93 16.38 -0.99
CA LEU A 240 -16.25 15.08 -0.40
C LEU A 240 -16.05 15.09 1.13
N TYR A 241 -14.95 15.67 1.61
CA TYR A 241 -14.69 15.81 3.03
C TYR A 241 -15.75 16.67 3.73
N GLU A 242 -16.13 17.82 3.14
CA GLU A 242 -17.20 18.68 3.70
C GLU A 242 -18.54 17.93 3.73
N PHE A 243 -18.85 17.15 2.69
CA PHE A 243 -20.03 16.30 2.65
C PHE A 243 -20.04 15.29 3.81
N LEU A 244 -18.96 14.51 4.00
CA LEU A 244 -18.88 13.54 5.09
C LEU A 244 -18.91 14.22 6.47
N GLU A 245 -18.26 15.37 6.64
CA GLU A 245 -18.31 16.15 7.89
C GLU A 245 -19.73 16.65 8.22
N ARG A 246 -20.53 17.00 7.21
CA ARG A 246 -21.94 17.36 7.42
C ARG A 246 -22.81 16.17 7.75
N VAL A 247 -22.52 14.99 7.17
CA VAL A 247 -23.18 13.75 7.56
C VAL A 247 -22.82 13.41 9.02
N ASN A 248 -21.54 13.51 9.40
CA ASN A 248 -21.03 13.29 10.75
C ASN A 248 -21.76 14.12 11.82
N LYS A 249 -22.01 15.40 11.53
CA LYS A 249 -22.70 16.33 12.45
C LYS A 249 -24.10 15.90 12.85
N GLN A 250 -24.75 15.02 12.09
CA GLN A 250 -26.05 14.46 12.47
C GLN A 250 -25.97 13.52 13.69
N PHE A 251 -24.77 13.03 13.99
CA PHE A 251 -24.51 12.08 15.07
C PHE A 251 -23.73 12.70 16.23
N GLU A 252 -23.80 14.02 16.37
CA GLU A 252 -23.30 14.75 17.53
C GLU A 252 -24.37 14.85 18.62
N ASP A 253 -23.95 14.69 19.87
CA ASP A 253 -24.78 15.00 21.02
C ASP A 253 -24.98 16.53 21.18
N PRO A 254 -25.88 17.01 22.06
CA PRO A 254 -26.08 18.44 22.28
C PRO A 254 -24.86 19.21 22.79
N GLN A 255 -23.78 18.52 23.19
CA GLN A 255 -22.51 19.10 23.60
C GLN A 255 -21.49 19.15 22.45
N GLY A 256 -21.85 18.66 21.26
CA GLY A 256 -20.97 18.56 20.10
C GLY A 256 -20.03 17.35 20.15
N THR A 257 -20.29 16.37 21.01
CA THR A 257 -19.52 15.13 21.07
C THR A 257 -20.09 14.13 20.08
N LEU A 258 -19.25 13.62 19.19
CA LEU A 258 -19.66 12.58 18.24
C LEU A 258 -19.97 11.27 18.98
N ILE A 259 -21.14 10.69 18.70
CA ILE A 259 -21.66 9.49 19.38
C ILE A 259 -21.10 8.20 18.75
N LEU A 260 -20.66 8.25 17.49
CA LEU A 260 -20.15 7.10 16.70
C LEU A 260 -18.66 6.81 16.92
N GLN A 261 -18.18 6.90 18.17
CA GLN A 261 -16.76 6.71 18.50
C GLN A 261 -16.41 5.24 18.82
N ASP A 262 -17.42 4.36 18.92
CA ASP A 262 -17.30 2.94 19.26
C ASP A 262 -17.49 2.02 18.03
N HIS A 263 -17.12 2.51 16.85
CA HIS A 263 -17.31 1.88 15.54
C HIS A 263 -18.78 1.67 15.13
N THR A 264 -19.76 2.11 15.94
CA THR A 264 -21.18 2.05 15.58
C THR A 264 -21.44 2.76 14.26
N LEU A 265 -22.27 2.14 13.42
CA LEU A 265 -22.65 2.67 12.12
C LEU A 265 -23.64 3.83 12.25
N GLY A 266 -23.33 4.95 11.60
CA GLY A 266 -24.28 6.04 11.40
C GLY A 266 -25.40 5.59 10.45
N MET A 267 -26.65 5.95 10.75
CA MET A 267 -27.79 5.66 9.89
C MET A 267 -28.60 6.93 9.65
N ALA A 268 -28.53 7.47 8.44
CA ALA A 268 -29.28 8.64 8.01
C ALA A 268 -30.45 8.24 7.11
N SER A 269 -31.49 9.08 7.06
CA SER A 269 -32.52 8.97 6.04
C SER A 269 -32.00 9.47 4.69
N GLU A 270 -32.61 8.99 3.60
CA GLU A 270 -32.26 9.49 2.25
C GLU A 270 -32.51 10.99 2.12
N GLU A 271 -33.57 11.52 2.72
CA GLU A 271 -33.90 12.96 2.68
C GLU A 271 -32.81 13.82 3.34
N GLU A 272 -32.21 13.36 4.43
CA GLU A 272 -31.12 14.06 5.12
C GLU A 272 -29.85 14.08 4.26
N VAL A 273 -29.49 12.95 3.65
CA VAL A 273 -28.31 12.84 2.78
C VAL A 273 -28.52 13.65 1.49
N GLU A 274 -29.72 13.63 0.91
CA GLU A 274 -30.09 14.42 -0.26
C GLU A 274 -29.90 15.92 0.02
N ALA A 275 -30.43 16.41 1.14
CA ALA A 275 -30.33 17.82 1.50
C ALA A 275 -28.88 18.28 1.71
N ILE A 276 -28.02 17.41 2.25
CA ILE A 276 -26.59 17.71 2.41
C ILE A 276 -25.88 17.69 1.05
N GLY A 277 -26.15 16.67 0.24
CA GLY A 277 -25.56 16.50 -1.08
C GLY A 277 -25.90 17.66 -2.03
N GLU A 278 -27.17 18.06 -2.12
CA GLU A 278 -27.60 19.23 -2.89
C GLU A 278 -26.95 20.52 -2.40
N HIS A 279 -26.73 20.66 -1.08
CA HIS A 279 -26.10 21.85 -0.50
C HIS A 279 -24.61 21.95 -0.86
N ILE A 280 -23.89 20.82 -0.94
CA ILE A 280 -22.45 20.78 -1.25
C ILE A 280 -22.20 20.78 -2.75
N PHE A 281 -22.83 19.85 -3.46
CA PHE A 281 -22.52 19.56 -4.87
C PHE A 281 -23.45 20.26 -5.86
N GLY A 282 -24.55 20.86 -5.38
CA GLY A 282 -25.52 21.56 -6.22
C GLY A 282 -26.08 20.65 -7.32
N ASP A 283 -26.02 21.13 -8.57
CA ASP A 283 -26.54 20.42 -9.74
C ASP A 283 -25.81 19.08 -10.01
N SER A 284 -24.56 18.93 -9.55
CA SER A 284 -23.76 17.70 -9.74
C SER A 284 -24.14 16.60 -8.74
N TRP A 285 -24.99 16.88 -7.74
CA TRP A 285 -25.33 15.90 -6.69
C TRP A 285 -25.91 14.60 -7.24
N THR A 286 -26.79 14.66 -8.24
CA THR A 286 -27.42 13.44 -8.79
C THR A 286 -26.37 12.48 -9.36
N GLU A 287 -25.38 13.01 -10.07
CA GLU A 287 -24.29 12.21 -10.63
C GLU A 287 -23.35 11.71 -9.53
N VAL A 288 -22.96 12.58 -8.59
CA VAL A 288 -22.12 12.19 -7.44
C VAL A 288 -22.77 11.07 -6.64
N LYS A 289 -24.06 11.20 -6.31
CA LYS A 289 -24.84 10.21 -5.57
C LYS A 289 -24.82 8.83 -6.24
N GLU A 290 -25.00 8.76 -7.55
CA GLU A 290 -24.92 7.52 -8.32
C GLU A 290 -23.51 6.92 -8.32
N LYS A 291 -22.48 7.72 -8.06
CA LYS A 291 -21.09 7.24 -8.03
C LYS A 291 -20.60 6.81 -6.65
N ILE A 292 -21.20 7.29 -5.55
CA ILE A 292 -20.67 7.08 -4.20
C ILE A 292 -21.58 6.26 -3.27
N ILE A 293 -22.81 5.95 -3.70
CA ILE A 293 -23.76 5.19 -2.87
C ILE A 293 -24.04 3.83 -3.51
N ILE A 294 -23.52 2.77 -2.87
CA ILE A 294 -23.85 1.38 -3.23
C ILE A 294 -25.27 1.06 -2.81
N SER A 295 -26.00 0.38 -3.69
CA SER A 295 -27.33 -0.16 -3.39
C SER A 295 -27.58 -1.43 -4.21
N GLU A 296 -28.70 -2.12 -3.96
CA GLU A 296 -29.10 -3.29 -4.77
C GLU A 296 -29.22 -2.96 -6.27
N ASP A 297 -29.59 -1.72 -6.60
CA ASP A 297 -29.75 -1.24 -7.97
C ASP A 297 -28.50 -0.55 -8.53
N ASN A 298 -27.44 -0.40 -7.72
CA ASN A 298 -26.24 0.37 -8.08
C ASN A 298 -24.98 -0.23 -7.42
N LEU A 299 -24.47 -1.33 -8.00
CA LEU A 299 -23.30 -2.05 -7.47
C LEU A 299 -21.97 -1.49 -7.96
N ASP A 300 -22.00 -0.71 -9.04
CA ASP A 300 -20.83 -0.13 -9.69
C ASP A 300 -20.35 1.15 -8.98
N ALA A 301 -21.14 1.67 -8.03
CA ALA A 301 -20.72 2.78 -7.19
C ALA A 301 -19.49 2.44 -6.35
N HIS A 302 -18.73 3.49 -6.05
CA HIS A 302 -17.73 3.48 -5.00
C HIS A 302 -18.39 3.18 -3.65
N PRO A 303 -17.82 2.31 -2.81
CA PRO A 303 -18.39 1.94 -1.52
C PRO A 303 -18.33 3.03 -0.44
N LEU A 304 -18.40 4.32 -0.80
CA LEU A 304 -18.31 5.42 0.18
C LEU A 304 -19.52 5.47 1.11
N LEU A 305 -20.72 5.10 0.62
CA LEU A 305 -21.93 4.97 1.42
C LEU A 305 -22.72 3.75 0.99
N PHE A 306 -23.55 3.21 1.88
CA PHE A 306 -24.38 2.04 1.60
C PHE A 306 -25.86 2.35 1.80
N LYS A 307 -26.69 2.07 0.80
CA LYS A 307 -28.14 2.15 0.91
C LYS A 307 -28.71 0.75 1.12
N MET A 308 -29.51 0.56 2.17
CA MET A 308 -30.22 -0.69 2.41
C MET A 308 -31.48 -0.49 3.25
N ASP A 309 -32.38 -1.46 3.17
CA ASP A 309 -33.52 -1.54 4.08
C ASP A 309 -33.08 -2.10 5.44
N VAL A 310 -33.36 -1.36 6.50
CA VAL A 310 -33.08 -1.79 7.88
C VAL A 310 -34.35 -1.95 8.67
N GLU A 311 -34.35 -2.93 9.56
CA GLU A 311 -35.47 -3.19 10.45
C GLU A 311 -35.55 -2.13 11.55
N LYS A 312 -36.64 -1.35 11.56
CA LYS A 312 -36.90 -0.33 12.59
C LYS A 312 -38.01 -0.78 13.52
N VAL A 313 -37.74 -0.80 14.82
CA VAL A 313 -38.76 -0.99 15.86
C VAL A 313 -39.71 0.20 15.88
N ILE A 314 -40.99 -0.05 15.57
CA ILE A 314 -42.06 0.96 15.62
C ILE A 314 -42.75 0.94 16.99
N LYS A 315 -42.83 -0.24 17.62
CA LYS A 315 -43.55 -0.39 18.88
C LYS A 315 -43.05 -1.56 19.70
N GLU A 316 -42.58 -1.29 20.91
CA GLU A 316 -42.34 -2.33 21.91
C GLU A 316 -43.59 -2.55 22.77
N LEU A 317 -43.96 -3.81 22.95
CA LEU A 317 -45.09 -4.21 23.79
C LEU A 317 -44.59 -5.19 24.87
N PRO A 318 -44.85 -4.94 26.16
CA PRO A 318 -44.37 -5.83 27.23
C PRO A 318 -44.83 -7.28 27.00
N GLY A 319 -43.87 -8.22 26.98
CA GLY A 319 -44.12 -9.65 26.81
C GLY A 319 -44.50 -10.09 25.40
N ARG A 320 -44.25 -9.26 24.37
CA ARG A 320 -44.38 -9.61 22.95
C ARG A 320 -43.13 -9.17 22.20
N ASP A 321 -42.88 -9.82 21.08
CA ASP A 321 -41.83 -9.39 20.16
C ASP A 321 -42.12 -7.96 19.67
N PRO A 322 -41.09 -7.12 19.51
CA PRO A 322 -41.25 -5.76 19.00
C PRO A 322 -41.94 -5.77 17.64
N LEU A 323 -42.84 -4.81 17.40
CA LEU A 323 -43.39 -4.59 16.07
C LEU A 323 -42.38 -3.76 15.28
N THR A 324 -41.90 -4.32 14.17
CA THR A 324 -40.88 -3.74 13.32
C THR A 324 -41.40 -3.43 11.91
N ARG A 325 -40.67 -2.61 11.17
CA ARG A 325 -40.87 -2.36 9.73
C ARG A 325 -39.53 -2.04 9.09
N GLU A 326 -39.35 -2.52 7.87
CA GLU A 326 -38.23 -2.13 7.02
C GLU A 326 -38.36 -0.67 6.58
N VAL A 327 -37.24 0.04 6.68
CA VAL A 327 -37.11 1.42 6.23
C VAL A 327 -35.77 1.59 5.52
N PRO A 328 -35.74 2.27 4.36
CA PRO A 328 -34.49 2.51 3.67
C PRO A 328 -33.65 3.49 4.48
N ARG A 329 -32.36 3.20 4.60
CA ARG A 329 -31.37 4.02 5.27
C ARG A 329 -30.08 4.09 4.46
N ILE A 330 -29.40 5.21 4.62
CA ILE A 330 -28.01 5.36 4.22
C ILE A 330 -27.15 5.07 5.44
N ILE A 331 -26.31 4.05 5.31
CA ILE A 331 -25.36 3.59 6.30
C ILE A 331 -24.03 4.29 6.03
N TYR A 332 -23.48 4.87 7.10
CA TYR A 332 -22.30 5.71 7.09
C TYR A 332 -21.25 5.15 8.09
N PRO A 333 -20.27 4.36 7.61
CA PRO A 333 -19.15 3.88 8.41
C PRO A 333 -18.02 4.92 8.45
N ARG A 334 -18.12 5.87 9.39
CA ARG A 334 -17.24 7.05 9.53
C ARG A 334 -15.75 6.85 9.21
N PHE A 335 -15.10 5.88 9.85
CA PHE A 335 -13.66 5.67 9.74
C PHE A 335 -13.29 5.09 8.38
N TYR A 336 -14.15 4.19 7.90
CA TYR A 336 -14.02 3.61 6.56
C TYR A 336 -14.21 4.65 5.46
N ASP A 337 -15.19 5.54 5.59
CA ASP A 337 -15.45 6.57 4.58
C ASP A 337 -14.31 7.58 4.47
N LEU A 338 -13.70 7.94 5.61
CA LEU A 338 -12.48 8.76 5.63
C LEU A 338 -11.33 8.06 4.91
N LEU A 339 -11.16 6.75 5.14
CA LEU A 339 -10.13 5.97 4.49
C LEU A 339 -10.32 5.92 2.96
N LEU A 340 -11.56 5.80 2.52
CA LEU A 340 -11.94 5.81 1.11
C LEU A 340 -11.69 7.16 0.42
N LEU A 341 -11.71 8.28 1.13
CA LEU A 341 -11.30 9.57 0.57
C LEU A 341 -9.83 9.55 0.11
N PHE A 342 -8.94 8.94 0.90
CA PHE A 342 -7.52 8.80 0.55
C PHE A 342 -7.35 7.95 -0.70
N GLN A 343 -8.16 6.90 -0.85
CA GLN A 343 -8.11 6.03 -2.03
C GLN A 343 -8.68 6.72 -3.29
N LEU A 344 -9.72 7.55 -3.17
CA LEU A 344 -10.30 8.30 -4.29
C LEU A 344 -9.41 9.45 -4.77
N PHE A 345 -8.68 10.10 -3.85
CA PHE A 345 -7.93 11.31 -4.13
C PHE A 345 -7.07 11.27 -5.41
N PRO A 346 -6.26 10.24 -5.68
CA PRO A 346 -5.45 10.15 -6.90
C PRO A 346 -6.25 10.22 -8.21
N LEU A 347 -7.55 9.87 -8.17
CA LEU A 347 -8.44 9.81 -9.34
C LEU A 347 -9.18 11.13 -9.59
N LEU A 348 -9.16 12.07 -8.64
CA LEU A 348 -9.94 13.31 -8.72
C LEU A 348 -9.27 14.35 -9.63
N GLN A 349 -10.08 14.98 -10.48
CA GLN A 349 -9.63 16.03 -11.40
C GLN A 349 -9.55 17.41 -10.73
N ASN A 350 -10.26 17.65 -9.62
CA ASN A 350 -10.24 18.91 -8.85
C ASN A 350 -10.57 20.18 -9.66
N GLY A 351 -11.35 20.04 -10.75
CA GLY A 351 -11.81 21.13 -11.59
C GLY A 351 -10.68 21.89 -12.28
N SER A 352 -10.41 23.11 -11.80
CA SER A 352 -9.34 23.99 -12.34
C SER A 352 -8.05 23.96 -11.52
N GLN A 353 -8.03 23.23 -10.40
CA GLN A 353 -6.84 23.01 -9.59
C GLN A 353 -6.08 21.77 -10.11
N PRO A 354 -4.80 21.59 -9.72
CA PRO A 354 -4.07 20.38 -10.08
C PRO A 354 -4.81 19.12 -9.66
N ASN A 355 -4.78 18.10 -10.51
CA ASN A 355 -5.45 16.84 -10.20
C ASN A 355 -4.74 16.10 -9.06
N GLY A 356 -5.40 15.12 -8.45
CA GLY A 356 -4.85 14.42 -7.30
C GLY A 356 -3.52 13.72 -7.57
N HIS A 357 -3.34 13.19 -8.78
CA HIS A 357 -2.08 12.55 -9.19
C HIS A 357 -0.92 13.54 -9.32
N GLU A 358 -1.16 14.72 -9.88
CA GLU A 358 -0.19 15.82 -9.97
C GLU A 358 0.27 16.25 -8.56
N LEU A 359 -0.69 16.47 -7.66
CA LEU A 359 -0.40 16.85 -6.27
C LEU A 359 0.42 15.78 -5.52
N LEU A 360 0.10 14.51 -5.71
CA LEU A 360 0.88 13.40 -5.14
C LEU A 360 2.30 13.34 -5.70
N SER A 361 2.46 13.61 -6.99
CA SER A 361 3.77 13.61 -7.63
C SER A 361 4.65 14.75 -7.13
N GLU A 362 4.09 15.95 -6.98
CA GLU A 362 4.77 17.11 -6.39
C GLU A 362 5.17 16.85 -4.94
N GLU A 363 4.27 16.29 -4.12
CA GLU A 363 4.57 15.97 -2.73
C GLU A 363 5.60 14.85 -2.60
N ASN A 364 5.55 13.82 -3.46
CA ASN A 364 6.58 12.77 -3.49
C ASN A 364 7.96 13.34 -3.80
N GLN A 365 8.07 14.33 -4.70
CA GLN A 365 9.33 14.99 -5.00
C GLN A 365 9.91 15.69 -3.75
N ARG A 366 9.09 16.48 -3.06
CA ARG A 366 9.50 17.15 -1.80
C ARG A 366 9.97 16.14 -0.75
N ARG A 367 9.22 15.05 -0.58
CA ARG A 367 9.58 13.98 0.37
C ARG A 367 10.83 13.22 -0.04
N SER A 368 11.12 13.10 -1.33
CA SER A 368 12.38 12.48 -1.79
C SER A 368 13.59 13.29 -1.33
N GLU A 369 13.53 14.61 -1.41
CA GLU A 369 14.60 15.51 -0.93
C GLU A 369 14.76 15.40 0.60
N SER A 370 13.64 15.41 1.34
CA SER A 370 13.67 15.21 2.80
C SER A 370 14.15 13.82 3.22
N PHE A 371 13.82 12.77 2.46
CA PHE A 371 14.20 11.40 2.78
C PHE A 371 15.72 11.21 2.72
N GLU A 372 16.38 11.76 1.71
CA GLU A 372 17.84 11.79 1.61
C GLU A 372 18.48 12.47 2.82
N ARG A 373 17.98 13.66 3.16
CA ARG A 373 18.45 14.43 4.31
C ARG A 373 18.30 13.66 5.62
N ASN A 374 17.14 13.06 5.84
CA ASN A 374 16.83 12.30 7.05
C ASN A 374 17.75 11.07 7.20
N LEU A 375 18.06 10.37 6.10
CA LEU A 375 19.03 9.27 6.11
C LEU A 375 20.41 9.74 6.54
N TYR A 376 20.90 10.84 5.98
CA TYR A 376 22.17 11.46 6.38
C TYR A 376 22.16 11.87 7.85
N GLU A 377 21.15 12.61 8.31
CA GLU A 377 21.07 13.11 9.69
C GLU A 377 21.02 11.96 10.70
N TYR A 378 20.32 10.86 10.36
CA TYR A 378 20.35 9.66 11.16
C TYR A 378 21.77 9.09 11.27
N LEU A 379 22.48 8.91 10.15
CA LEU A 379 23.83 8.36 10.12
C LEU A 379 24.84 9.23 10.89
N ASP A 380 24.79 10.55 10.70
CA ASP A 380 25.62 11.51 11.46
C ASP A 380 25.32 11.43 12.96
N SER A 381 24.04 11.32 13.34
CA SER A 381 23.64 11.16 14.76
C SER A 381 24.16 9.86 15.39
N GLN A 382 24.39 8.81 14.59
CA GLN A 382 25.03 7.57 15.05
C GLN A 382 26.56 7.70 15.20
N GLY A 383 27.14 8.82 14.75
CA GLY A 383 28.56 9.14 14.86
C GLY A 383 29.40 8.66 13.68
N PHE A 384 28.78 8.35 12.54
CA PHE A 384 29.51 8.06 11.30
C PHE A 384 30.11 9.33 10.70
N GLU A 385 31.30 9.22 10.10
CA GLU A 385 31.78 10.24 9.18
C GLU A 385 30.99 10.09 7.87
N CYS A 386 30.13 11.07 7.57
CA CYS A 386 29.30 11.04 6.38
C CYS A 386 29.04 12.45 5.82
N TYR A 387 28.64 12.50 4.55
CA TYR A 387 28.47 13.72 3.77
C TYR A 387 27.19 13.62 2.94
N HIS A 388 26.32 14.61 3.07
CA HIS A 388 25.06 14.74 2.34
C HIS A 388 25.26 15.50 1.02
N SER A 389 24.61 15.06 -0.06
CA SER A 389 24.68 15.70 -1.38
C SER A 389 26.14 15.98 -1.74
N ALA A 390 26.99 14.95 -1.76
CA ALA A 390 28.42 15.10 -1.97
C ALA A 390 28.71 15.28 -3.47
N GLU A 391 29.40 16.36 -3.86
CA GLU A 391 29.70 16.70 -5.26
C GLU A 391 31.19 16.96 -5.49
N ILE A 392 31.74 16.37 -6.55
CA ILE A 392 33.11 16.64 -7.02
C ILE A 392 33.18 18.05 -7.60
N ARG A 393 34.17 18.84 -7.18
CA ARG A 393 34.28 20.25 -7.60
C ARG A 393 34.53 20.37 -9.11
N GLY A 394 33.61 21.05 -9.81
CA GLY A 394 33.75 21.34 -11.24
C GLY A 394 33.11 20.30 -12.16
N SER A 395 32.42 19.31 -11.59
CA SER A 395 31.44 18.52 -12.32
C SER A 395 30.03 18.86 -11.84
N ASP A 396 29.12 19.13 -12.79
CA ASP A 396 27.72 19.43 -12.53
C ASP A 396 26.85 18.15 -12.58
N ARG A 397 27.43 16.93 -12.59
CA ARG A 397 26.71 15.66 -12.86
C ARG A 397 26.99 14.51 -11.90
N GLU A 398 27.84 14.70 -10.90
CA GLU A 398 28.49 13.61 -10.15
C GLU A 398 28.18 13.66 -8.64
N GLU A 399 26.94 14.04 -8.32
CA GLU A 399 26.43 14.06 -6.95
C GLU A 399 26.15 12.64 -6.44
N ILE A 400 26.61 12.36 -5.21
CA ILE A 400 26.26 11.18 -4.41
C ILE A 400 25.42 11.66 -3.22
N ASP A 401 24.19 11.17 -3.15
CA ASP A 401 23.19 11.57 -2.14
C ASP A 401 23.75 11.45 -0.70
N VAL A 402 24.36 10.30 -0.34
CA VAL A 402 25.12 10.16 0.91
C VAL A 402 26.42 9.38 0.70
N LEU A 403 27.55 9.99 1.06
CA LEU A 403 28.86 9.34 1.14
C LEU A 403 29.19 9.06 2.61
N LEU A 404 29.45 7.80 2.97
CA LEU A 404 29.72 7.39 4.36
C LEU A 404 31.02 6.60 4.47
N VAL A 405 31.82 6.91 5.49
CA VAL A 405 33.07 6.22 5.82
C VAL A 405 32.80 5.30 7.01
N ASN A 406 32.80 3.98 6.77
CA ASN A 406 32.60 2.97 7.81
C ASN A 406 33.93 2.30 8.18
N GLU A 407 34.77 3.01 8.94
CA GLU A 407 36.07 2.49 9.37
C GLU A 407 35.96 1.20 10.21
N ALA A 408 34.87 1.03 10.96
CA ALA A 408 34.68 -0.15 11.81
C ALA A 408 34.63 -1.46 11.01
N GLU A 409 34.17 -1.37 9.76
CA GLU A 409 33.93 -2.49 8.86
C GLU A 409 34.84 -2.45 7.62
N ASP A 410 35.78 -1.49 7.57
CA ASP A 410 36.73 -1.30 6.45
C ASP A 410 36.02 -1.03 5.10
N GLU A 411 34.94 -0.24 5.13
CA GLU A 411 34.06 0.01 3.99
C GLU A 411 33.84 1.51 3.72
N LEU A 412 33.71 1.88 2.44
CA LEU A 412 33.31 3.21 1.97
C LEU A 412 31.98 3.08 1.24
N TRP A 413 30.92 3.64 1.79
CA TRP A 413 29.56 3.48 1.25
C TRP A 413 29.16 4.68 0.41
N PHE A 414 28.76 4.40 -0.82
CA PHE A 414 28.08 5.33 -1.71
C PHE A 414 26.60 4.95 -1.68
N ILE A 415 25.76 5.86 -1.20
CA ILE A 415 24.33 5.62 -1.03
C ILE A 415 23.57 6.57 -1.95
N GLU A 416 22.73 6.00 -2.81
CA GLU A 416 21.71 6.73 -3.57
C GLU A 416 20.35 6.54 -2.86
N ALA A 417 19.74 7.64 -2.43
CA ALA A 417 18.45 7.64 -1.76
C ALA A 417 17.32 7.83 -2.79
N LYS A 418 16.26 7.02 -2.69
CA LYS A 418 15.10 7.15 -3.58
C LYS A 418 13.79 6.99 -2.82
N PHE A 419 12.93 8.01 -2.86
CA PHE A 419 11.57 7.91 -2.36
C PHE A 419 10.58 7.86 -3.53
N ILE A 420 9.94 6.70 -3.72
CA ILE A 420 9.24 6.36 -4.95
C ILE A 420 7.79 5.97 -4.65
N LEU A 421 6.86 6.47 -5.47
CA LEU A 421 5.47 6.00 -5.49
C LEU A 421 5.39 4.57 -6.08
N PRO A 422 4.56 3.69 -5.49
CA PRO A 422 4.36 2.33 -6.01
C PRO A 422 3.74 2.34 -7.40
N GLU A 423 4.01 1.29 -8.17
CA GLU A 423 3.35 1.05 -9.45
C GLU A 423 1.97 0.43 -9.27
N THR A 424 1.18 0.38 -10.34
CA THR A 424 -0.05 -0.41 -10.35
C THR A 424 0.27 -1.90 -10.40
N ASP A 425 -0.70 -2.71 -9.99
CA ASP A 425 -0.67 -4.18 -10.09
C ASP A 425 0.56 -4.85 -9.45
N MET A 426 1.03 -4.32 -8.32
CA MET A 426 2.23 -4.80 -7.61
C MET A 426 2.15 -6.26 -7.14
N ASN A 427 0.97 -6.92 -7.16
CA ASN A 427 0.86 -8.37 -6.95
C ASN A 427 1.04 -9.23 -8.22
N THR A 428 1.39 -8.62 -9.35
CA THR A 428 1.61 -9.31 -10.63
C THR A 428 3.07 -9.18 -11.05
N SER A 429 3.54 -10.12 -11.89
CA SER A 429 4.89 -10.05 -12.46
C SER A 429 5.09 -8.72 -13.19
N ASP A 430 4.08 -8.32 -13.95
CA ASP A 430 4.09 -7.11 -14.78
C ASP A 430 4.23 -5.84 -13.92
N GLY A 431 3.52 -5.76 -12.79
CA GLY A 431 3.64 -4.64 -11.86
C GLY A 431 5.04 -4.53 -11.24
N ILE A 432 5.64 -5.66 -10.85
CA ILE A 432 7.03 -5.67 -10.36
C ILE A 432 8.03 -5.36 -11.49
N GLU A 433 7.76 -5.79 -12.71
CA GLU A 433 8.58 -5.44 -13.88
C GLU A 433 8.50 -3.94 -14.22
N ASN A 434 7.35 -3.30 -14.03
CA ASN A 434 7.21 -1.84 -14.10
C ASN A 434 8.11 -1.16 -13.05
N LEU A 435 8.09 -1.67 -11.82
CA LEU A 435 8.95 -1.15 -10.75
C LEU A 435 10.44 -1.37 -11.09
N ASN A 436 10.83 -2.54 -11.61
CA ASN A 436 12.18 -2.81 -12.08
C ASN A 436 12.63 -1.77 -13.12
N ARG A 437 11.81 -1.51 -14.15
CA ARG A 437 12.10 -0.52 -15.19
C ARG A 437 12.28 0.89 -14.62
N LYS A 438 11.49 1.26 -13.62
CA LYS A 438 11.61 2.55 -12.94
C LYS A 438 12.92 2.70 -12.18
N PHE A 439 13.36 1.65 -11.47
CA PHE A 439 14.69 1.64 -10.84
C PHE A 439 15.80 1.63 -11.88
N ASP A 440 15.65 0.88 -12.96
CA ASP A 440 16.63 0.81 -14.04
C ASP A 440 16.84 2.15 -14.74
N PHE A 441 15.75 2.87 -14.99
CA PHE A 441 15.81 4.23 -15.50
C PHE A 441 16.46 5.19 -14.49
N LYS A 442 16.03 5.18 -13.23
CA LYS A 442 16.49 6.14 -12.20
C LYS A 442 17.93 5.92 -11.72
N VAL A 443 18.44 4.69 -11.76
CA VAL A 443 19.76 4.33 -11.21
C VAL A 443 20.78 4.07 -12.32
N PHE A 444 20.36 3.47 -13.44
CA PHE A 444 21.25 3.04 -14.52
C PHE A 444 21.03 3.77 -15.84
N ASN A 445 20.10 4.75 -15.89
CA ASN A 445 19.70 5.46 -17.11
C ASN A 445 19.28 4.52 -18.25
N ASP A 446 18.69 3.36 -17.91
CA ASP A 446 18.18 2.42 -18.91
C ASP A 446 16.85 2.93 -19.46
N GLU A 447 16.81 3.29 -20.75
CA GLU A 447 15.63 3.89 -21.40
C GLU A 447 14.57 2.84 -21.79
N ASP A 448 14.79 1.55 -21.53
CA ASP A 448 13.86 0.48 -21.88
C ASP A 448 12.53 0.59 -21.09
N GLY A 449 11.58 1.34 -21.65
CA GLY A 449 10.18 1.32 -21.26
C GLY A 449 9.73 2.37 -20.24
N TYR A 450 10.55 3.38 -19.92
CA TYR A 450 10.15 4.51 -19.07
C TYR A 450 10.35 5.85 -19.78
N LEU A 451 9.36 6.75 -19.71
CA LEU A 451 9.42 8.06 -20.36
C LEU A 451 9.96 9.11 -19.39
N GLY A 452 11.15 9.65 -19.68
CA GLY A 452 11.78 10.74 -18.93
C GLY A 452 13.15 11.08 -19.52
N GLU A 453 13.74 12.21 -19.13
CA GLU A 453 15.16 12.47 -19.38
C GLU A 453 15.96 12.05 -18.14
N PRO A 454 17.04 11.27 -18.31
CA PRO A 454 17.92 10.94 -17.20
C PRO A 454 18.48 12.20 -16.53
N THR A 455 18.50 12.22 -15.20
CA THR A 455 19.12 13.29 -14.41
C THR A 455 20.54 12.87 -14.03
N GLY A 456 21.53 13.32 -14.80
CA GLY A 456 22.94 13.04 -14.53
C GLY A 456 23.41 11.69 -15.08
N ASP A 457 24.63 11.31 -14.70
CA ASP A 457 25.24 10.04 -15.12
C ASP A 457 24.72 8.88 -14.25
N PRO A 458 24.75 7.63 -14.75
CA PRO A 458 24.24 6.51 -13.97
C PRO A 458 25.07 6.25 -12.71
N PHE A 459 24.42 5.74 -11.67
CA PHE A 459 24.98 5.67 -10.32
C PHE A 459 26.30 4.88 -10.22
N PRO A 460 26.44 3.69 -10.85
CA PRO A 460 27.73 2.98 -10.84
C PRO A 460 28.88 3.80 -11.39
N GLU A 461 28.65 4.56 -12.46
CA GLU A 461 29.62 5.40 -13.15
C GLU A 461 29.99 6.62 -12.30
N LYS A 462 29.01 7.26 -11.64
CA LYS A 462 29.28 8.31 -10.64
C LYS A 462 30.25 7.80 -9.57
N VAL A 463 30.01 6.61 -9.02
CA VAL A 463 30.89 6.02 -7.99
C VAL A 463 32.29 5.72 -8.54
N ASP A 464 32.39 5.20 -9.77
CA ASP A 464 33.70 4.92 -10.38
C ASP A 464 34.54 6.20 -10.54
N GLU A 465 33.90 7.34 -10.79
CA GLU A 465 34.56 8.64 -10.84
C GLU A 465 35.04 9.10 -9.46
N TRP A 466 34.22 8.96 -8.42
CA TRP A 466 34.65 9.20 -7.04
C TRP A 466 35.85 8.34 -6.64
N LEU A 467 35.88 7.08 -7.05
CA LEU A 467 37.00 6.17 -6.80
C LEU A 467 38.26 6.49 -7.62
N SER A 468 38.16 7.39 -8.60
CA SER A 468 39.29 7.88 -9.39
C SER A 468 40.00 9.09 -8.78
N LEU A 469 39.41 9.70 -7.74
CA LEU A 469 39.97 10.85 -7.05
C LEU A 469 41.31 10.53 -6.38
N SER A 470 42.18 11.51 -6.37
CA SER A 470 43.46 11.50 -5.69
C SER A 470 43.35 12.08 -4.27
N ASP A 471 44.29 11.70 -3.41
CA ASP A 471 44.42 12.30 -2.07
C ASP A 471 44.50 13.83 -2.14
N GLY A 472 43.59 14.49 -1.43
CA GLY A 472 43.50 15.94 -1.37
C GLY A 472 42.66 16.61 -2.46
N ASP A 473 42.06 15.85 -3.38
CA ASP A 473 41.08 16.38 -4.33
C ASP A 473 39.88 16.98 -3.58
N GLU A 474 39.33 18.07 -4.13
CA GLU A 474 38.30 18.86 -3.45
C GLU A 474 36.89 18.42 -3.85
N PHE A 475 36.03 18.25 -2.84
CA PHE A 475 34.60 18.02 -3.03
C PHE A 475 33.82 18.94 -2.11
N THR A 476 32.51 19.06 -2.36
CA THR A 476 31.61 19.81 -1.49
C THR A 476 30.48 18.93 -0.98
N SER A 477 29.94 19.25 0.19
CA SER A 477 28.73 18.60 0.70
C SER A 477 27.83 19.61 1.38
N GLN A 478 26.54 19.33 1.38
CA GLN A 478 25.53 20.21 1.96
C GLN A 478 25.45 20.01 3.48
N THR A 479 25.50 21.10 4.25
CA THR A 479 25.43 21.08 5.73
C THR A 479 24.14 21.67 6.28
N GLY A 480 23.54 22.62 5.57
CA GLY A 480 22.26 23.26 5.92
C GLY A 480 21.09 22.79 5.04
N PRO A 481 19.84 23.11 5.38
CA PRO A 481 18.66 22.69 4.62
C PRO A 481 18.60 23.32 3.22
N ASP A 482 19.27 24.46 3.01
CA ASP A 482 19.33 25.12 1.71
C ASP A 482 20.45 24.52 0.84
N SER A 483 20.18 24.28 -0.45
CA SER A 483 21.18 23.71 -1.39
C SER A 483 22.43 24.58 -1.59
N GLY A 484 22.36 25.85 -1.18
CA GLY A 484 23.50 26.77 -1.18
C GLY A 484 24.44 26.63 0.04
N ASP A 485 24.01 25.95 1.10
CA ASP A 485 24.78 25.76 2.32
C ASP A 485 25.74 24.58 2.16
N ARG A 486 26.80 24.79 1.37
CA ARG A 486 27.82 23.78 1.06
C ARG A 486 29.14 24.10 1.75
N GLU A 487 29.78 23.08 2.29
CA GLU A 487 31.15 23.14 2.83
C GLU A 487 32.15 22.48 1.88
N GLU A 488 33.38 22.98 1.86
CA GLU A 488 34.48 22.41 1.07
C GLU A 488 35.24 21.37 1.91
N HIS A 489 35.44 20.19 1.33
CA HIS A 489 36.13 19.06 1.93
C HIS A 489 37.28 18.60 1.04
N ARG A 490 38.10 17.69 1.58
CA ARG A 490 39.19 17.05 0.85
C ARG A 490 39.02 15.55 0.92
N PHE A 491 39.07 14.91 -0.24
CA PHE A 491 39.06 13.47 -0.35
C PHE A 491 40.30 12.89 0.33
N SER A 492 40.10 11.95 1.26
CA SER A 492 41.21 11.31 1.97
C SER A 492 41.75 10.14 1.17
N GLY A 493 43.06 10.11 0.93
CA GLY A 493 43.73 8.96 0.32
C GLY A 493 43.57 7.65 1.11
N ASP A 494 43.26 7.73 2.40
CA ASP A 494 43.00 6.53 3.22
C ASP A 494 41.69 5.83 2.84
N TRP A 495 40.71 6.56 2.30
CA TRP A 495 39.44 5.98 1.84
C TRP A 495 39.61 5.03 0.66
N LEU A 496 40.67 5.20 -0.15
CA LEU A 496 40.99 4.28 -1.26
C LEU A 496 41.43 2.89 -0.79
N ASN A 497 41.73 2.72 0.50
CA ASN A 497 42.04 1.41 1.08
C ASN A 497 40.79 0.67 1.57
N LEU A 498 39.65 1.37 1.69
CA LEU A 498 38.38 0.79 2.13
C LEU A 498 37.71 0.04 0.98
N THR A 499 36.85 -0.92 1.32
CA THR A 499 36.03 -1.65 0.35
C THR A 499 34.84 -0.79 -0.08
N PRO A 500 34.71 -0.43 -1.37
CA PRO A 500 33.58 0.39 -1.81
C PRO A 500 32.29 -0.43 -1.89
N GLU A 501 31.22 0.06 -1.27
CA GLU A 501 29.87 -0.50 -1.38
C GLU A 501 28.96 0.51 -2.11
N LYS A 502 28.21 0.04 -3.10
CA LYS A 502 27.22 0.84 -3.84
C LYS A 502 25.82 0.43 -3.37
N LEU A 503 25.12 1.33 -2.68
CA LEU A 503 23.82 1.06 -2.07
C LEU A 503 22.76 1.97 -2.68
N VAL A 504 21.59 1.41 -2.97
CA VAL A 504 20.36 2.17 -3.21
C VAL A 504 19.43 1.91 -2.05
N VAL A 505 19.07 2.96 -1.31
CA VAL A 505 18.14 2.90 -0.18
C VAL A 505 16.84 3.57 -0.57
N SER A 506 15.73 2.87 -0.43
CA SER A 506 14.43 3.36 -0.89
C SER A 506 13.27 2.84 -0.04
N ASN A 507 12.12 3.50 -0.08
CA ASN A 507 10.89 2.94 0.48
C ASN A 507 10.37 1.71 -0.31
N LEU A 508 10.87 1.47 -1.52
CA LEU A 508 10.55 0.32 -2.37
C LEU A 508 11.82 -0.38 -2.87
N THR A 509 11.70 -1.57 -3.45
CA THR A 509 12.87 -2.30 -3.98
C THR A 509 12.48 -3.11 -5.21
N PRO A 510 13.36 -3.23 -6.22
CA PRO A 510 13.12 -4.10 -7.37
C PRO A 510 13.18 -5.60 -6.98
N SER A 511 12.82 -6.45 -7.94
CA SER A 511 12.89 -7.93 -7.81
C SER A 511 14.29 -8.47 -7.51
N TYR A 512 15.33 -7.80 -7.98
CA TYR A 512 16.72 -8.17 -7.76
C TYR A 512 17.31 -7.50 -6.52
N VAL A 513 18.16 -8.24 -5.79
CA VAL A 513 18.91 -7.70 -4.64
C VAL A 513 20.09 -6.86 -5.08
N GLU A 514 20.74 -7.28 -6.16
CA GLU A 514 21.93 -6.62 -6.69
C GLU A 514 21.88 -6.59 -8.21
N LYS A 515 22.28 -5.46 -8.80
CA LYS A 515 22.46 -5.30 -10.24
C LYS A 515 23.68 -4.41 -10.50
N ARG A 516 24.60 -4.87 -11.35
CA ARG A 516 25.85 -4.15 -11.71
C ARG A 516 26.68 -3.71 -10.47
N GLY A 517 26.72 -4.53 -9.42
CA GLY A 517 27.44 -4.22 -8.18
C GLY A 517 26.74 -3.22 -7.25
N VAL A 518 25.50 -2.83 -7.56
CA VAL A 518 24.66 -1.97 -6.71
C VAL A 518 23.66 -2.84 -5.96
N ARG A 519 23.66 -2.75 -4.62
CA ARG A 519 22.73 -3.45 -3.74
C ARG A 519 21.50 -2.58 -3.46
N PHE A 520 20.32 -3.18 -3.55
CA PHE A 520 19.04 -2.50 -3.33
C PHE A 520 18.42 -2.91 -2.01
N LEU A 521 18.24 -1.95 -1.11
CA LEU A 521 17.65 -2.15 0.21
C LEU A 521 16.41 -1.27 0.34
N THR A 522 15.35 -1.84 0.93
CA THR A 522 14.32 -1.00 1.51
C THR A 522 14.90 -0.23 2.70
N ASP A 523 14.29 0.88 3.07
CA ASP A 523 14.72 1.68 4.23
C ASP A 523 14.65 0.89 5.56
N MET A 524 13.69 -0.01 5.70
CA MET A 524 13.66 -0.99 6.80
C MET A 524 14.85 -1.95 6.76
N GLU A 525 15.16 -2.52 5.61
CA GLU A 525 16.32 -3.42 5.46
C GLU A 525 17.64 -2.67 5.66
N PHE A 526 17.73 -1.40 5.25
CA PHE A 526 18.90 -0.57 5.52
C PHE A 526 19.10 -0.33 7.02
N LEU A 527 18.02 -0.09 7.77
CA LEU A 527 18.11 0.05 9.23
C LEU A 527 18.55 -1.27 9.91
N GLU A 528 18.05 -2.41 9.47
CA GLU A 528 18.51 -3.72 9.96
C GLU A 528 19.98 -4.00 9.61
N PHE A 529 20.39 -3.60 8.40
CA PHE A 529 21.77 -3.69 7.93
C PHE A 529 22.72 -2.87 8.83
N LEU A 530 22.31 -1.66 9.25
CA LEU A 530 23.04 -0.84 10.22
C LEU A 530 23.08 -1.45 11.63
N GLU A 531 22.00 -2.10 12.06
CA GLU A 531 21.89 -2.75 13.38
C GLU A 531 22.61 -4.11 13.48
N GLY A 532 23.32 -4.51 12.42
CA GLY A 532 24.23 -5.66 12.43
C GLY A 532 23.67 -6.92 11.78
N ASP A 533 22.50 -6.88 11.13
CA ASP A 533 22.06 -7.96 10.25
C ASP A 533 22.65 -7.78 8.84
N ARG A 534 23.92 -8.15 8.69
CA ARG A 534 24.62 -8.11 7.40
C ARG A 534 24.25 -9.29 6.48
N THR A 535 23.41 -10.20 6.95
CA THR A 535 22.98 -11.40 6.21
C THR A 535 21.68 -11.21 5.44
N LEU A 536 21.15 -9.99 5.39
CA LEU A 536 19.97 -9.62 4.62
C LEU A 536 20.17 -9.94 3.14
N TYR A 537 19.69 -11.12 2.76
CA TYR A 537 19.50 -11.61 1.41
C TYR A 537 20.75 -11.82 0.56
N GLU A 538 21.43 -12.95 0.76
CA GLU A 538 22.49 -13.40 -0.15
C GLU A 538 21.92 -14.10 -1.41
N VAL A 539 22.29 -13.62 -2.60
CA VAL A 539 22.02 -14.29 -3.88
C VAL A 539 23.03 -15.43 -4.08
N ARG A 540 22.56 -16.64 -4.43
CA ARG A 540 23.42 -17.73 -4.91
C ARG A 540 23.06 -18.08 -6.35
N TYR A 541 24.04 -17.92 -7.24
CA TYR A 541 24.02 -18.40 -8.61
C TYR A 541 24.18 -19.91 -8.69
#